data_AF-A0A5C3KEW9-F1
#
_entry.id   AF-A0A5C3KEW9-F1
#
_cell.length_a   1.000
_cell.length_b   1.000
_cell.length_c   1.000
_cell.angle_alpha   90.00
_cell.angle_beta   90.00
_cell.angle_gamma   90.00
#
_symmetry.space_group_name_H-M   'P 1'
#
loop_
_entity.id
_entity.type
_entity.pdbx_description
1 polymer ?
#
loop_
_entity_poly.entity_id
_entity_poly.type
_entity_poly.pdbx_seq_one_letter_code
_entity_poly.pdbx_strand_id
1 'polypeptide(L)'
;MTLCTTYPDSFMNNLTTLTVVFSHDPPTLDVRSVVERVSQIPCFKRIELQGAGVHIPARVLQSLLAIPTLSEIVFDVGIRDIIGEGLLIGLIRERNAHRNENHLLIPDPLRTLELPVCHSSPIENLASLEYTARNMECLQQLRIRLDSSTHSLSPNGRLVQPEQTRSMLRELEVHEAQITLITPRDHLAIARFLDRIFPNLESIRVHSSNSPSSESFKQSWEFIDELRMDARLLRIHTGTR
;
A
#
# COMPACT_ATOMS: atom_id res chain seq x y z
N MET A 1 -25.65 -4.21 4.20
CA MET A 1 -25.74 -4.14 2.73
C MET A 1 -25.47 -5.55 2.20
N THR A 2 -26.42 -6.19 1.53
CA THR A 2 -26.23 -7.53 0.94
C THR A 2 -25.71 -7.40 -0.48
N LEU A 3 -24.44 -7.03 -0.62
CA LEU A 3 -23.75 -7.08 -1.91
C LEU A 3 -23.64 -8.53 -2.35
N CYS A 4 -23.71 -8.78 -3.65
CA CYS A 4 -23.43 -10.08 -4.26
C CYS A 4 -24.45 -11.20 -4.03
N THR A 5 -25.46 -11.05 -3.16
CA THR A 5 -26.42 -12.13 -2.90
C THR A 5 -27.57 -12.22 -3.91
N THR A 6 -27.83 -11.13 -4.62
CA THR A 6 -28.96 -10.99 -5.56
C THR A 6 -28.60 -11.31 -7.01
N TYR A 7 -27.30 -11.49 -7.32
CA TYR A 7 -26.86 -11.77 -8.67
C TYR A 7 -26.91 -13.27 -8.99
N PRO A 8 -27.24 -13.65 -10.25
CA PRO A 8 -27.20 -15.04 -10.68
C PRO A 8 -25.80 -15.66 -10.58
N ASP A 9 -25.72 -16.96 -10.29
CA ASP A 9 -24.42 -17.65 -10.16
C ASP A 9 -23.60 -17.64 -11.45
N SER A 10 -24.26 -17.64 -12.62
CA SER A 10 -23.59 -17.50 -13.91
C SER A 10 -22.85 -16.16 -14.07
N PHE A 11 -23.38 -15.09 -13.50
CA PHE A 11 -22.70 -13.80 -13.44
C PHE A 11 -21.54 -13.84 -12.44
N MET A 12 -21.81 -14.36 -11.24
CA MET A 12 -20.82 -14.42 -10.15
C MET A 12 -19.60 -15.25 -10.53
N ASN A 13 -19.76 -16.37 -11.21
CA ASN A 13 -18.66 -17.24 -11.64
C ASN A 13 -17.70 -16.56 -12.64
N ASN A 14 -18.16 -15.53 -13.35
CA ASN A 14 -17.37 -14.76 -14.31
C ASN A 14 -16.94 -13.40 -13.77
N LEU A 15 -17.27 -13.07 -12.52
CA LEU A 15 -16.96 -11.78 -11.93
C LEU A 15 -15.44 -11.66 -11.70
N THR A 16 -14.81 -10.73 -12.39
CA THR A 16 -13.38 -10.43 -12.25
C THR A 16 -13.11 -9.18 -11.42
N THR A 17 -14.04 -8.22 -11.44
CA THR A 17 -13.88 -6.91 -10.83
C THR A 17 -15.16 -6.47 -10.15
N LEU A 18 -15.03 -5.92 -8.94
CA LEU A 18 -16.13 -5.32 -8.19
C LEU A 18 -15.76 -3.89 -7.77
N THR A 19 -16.54 -2.93 -8.24
CA THR A 19 -16.45 -1.54 -7.79
C THR A 19 -17.66 -1.23 -6.91
N VAL A 20 -17.42 -0.75 -5.69
CA VAL A 20 -18.45 -0.35 -4.74
C VAL A 20 -18.31 1.15 -4.49
N VAL A 21 -19.34 1.89 -4.85
CA VAL A 21 -19.40 3.34 -4.66
C VAL A 21 -20.32 3.66 -3.49
N PHE A 22 -19.79 4.34 -2.48
CA PHE A 22 -20.51 4.79 -1.31
C PHE A 22 -20.91 6.25 -1.46
N SER A 23 -22.19 6.54 -1.27
CA SER A 23 -22.71 7.91 -1.22
C SER A 23 -22.69 8.48 0.21
N HIS A 24 -22.71 7.61 1.21
CA HIS A 24 -22.76 7.96 2.63
C HIS A 24 -22.03 6.90 3.47
N ASP A 25 -21.69 7.26 4.70
CA ASP A 25 -21.15 6.34 5.69
C ASP A 25 -22.07 5.13 5.90
N PRO A 26 -21.60 3.90 5.64
CA PRO A 26 -22.40 2.73 5.90
C PRO A 26 -22.57 2.55 7.42
N PRO A 27 -23.81 2.47 7.94
CA PRO A 27 -24.05 2.35 9.38
C PRO A 27 -23.52 1.01 9.92
N THR A 28 -23.66 -0.06 9.13
CA THR A 28 -23.06 -1.39 9.38
C THR A 28 -22.70 -2.04 8.04
N LEU A 29 -21.42 -2.04 7.71
CA LEU A 29 -20.92 -2.83 6.59
C LEU A 29 -20.58 -4.23 7.10
N ASP A 30 -21.50 -5.17 6.91
CA ASP A 30 -21.21 -6.59 7.05
C ASP A 30 -20.58 -7.09 5.75
N VAL A 31 -19.25 -7.17 5.77
CA VAL A 31 -18.43 -7.57 4.62
C VAL A 31 -18.22 -9.08 4.61
N ARG A 32 -18.61 -9.81 5.67
CA ARG A 32 -18.36 -11.25 5.77
C ARG A 32 -19.07 -12.00 4.66
N SER A 33 -20.36 -11.74 4.47
CA SER A 33 -21.13 -12.36 3.38
C SER A 33 -20.58 -12.05 1.98
N VAL A 34 -20.04 -10.85 1.79
CA VAL A 34 -19.38 -10.44 0.54
C VAL A 34 -18.08 -11.21 0.36
N VAL A 35 -17.23 -11.24 1.37
CA VAL A 35 -15.93 -11.93 1.35
C VAL A 35 -16.13 -13.43 1.17
N GLU A 36 -17.04 -14.05 1.91
CA GLU A 36 -17.37 -15.47 1.77
C GLU A 36 -17.78 -15.80 0.33
N ARG A 37 -18.70 -15.02 -0.24
CA ARG A 37 -19.19 -15.29 -1.60
C ARG A 37 -18.14 -15.00 -2.66
N VAL A 38 -17.42 -13.89 -2.52
CA VAL A 38 -16.39 -13.46 -3.48
C VAL A 38 -15.15 -14.34 -3.42
N SER A 39 -14.81 -14.90 -2.25
CA SER A 39 -13.69 -15.84 -2.10
C SER A 39 -13.91 -17.17 -2.83
N GLN A 40 -15.17 -17.51 -3.12
CA GLN A 40 -15.50 -18.70 -3.91
C GLN A 40 -15.40 -18.47 -5.42
N ILE A 41 -15.19 -17.23 -5.86
CA ILE A 41 -15.13 -16.88 -7.29
C ILE A 41 -13.67 -17.03 -7.77
N PRO A 42 -13.36 -18.02 -8.62
CA PRO A 42 -11.98 -18.31 -9.01
C PRO A 42 -11.37 -17.20 -9.89
N CYS A 43 -12.21 -16.45 -10.62
CA CYS A 43 -11.76 -15.42 -11.55
C CYS A 43 -11.69 -14.02 -10.92
N PHE A 44 -12.08 -13.86 -9.65
CA PHE A 44 -12.14 -12.56 -9.00
C PHE A 44 -10.75 -12.00 -8.71
N LYS A 45 -10.46 -10.80 -9.18
CA LYS A 45 -9.09 -10.24 -9.18
C LYS A 45 -9.00 -8.84 -8.61
N ARG A 46 -10.03 -8.02 -8.80
CA ARG A 46 -9.98 -6.60 -8.45
C ARG A 46 -11.16 -6.19 -7.59
N ILE A 47 -10.87 -5.49 -6.50
CA ILE A 47 -11.89 -4.74 -5.76
C ILE A 47 -11.52 -3.28 -5.66
N GLU A 48 -12.52 -2.43 -5.83
CA GLU A 48 -12.38 -0.99 -5.74
C GLU A 48 -13.49 -0.43 -4.86
N LEU A 49 -13.12 0.30 -3.79
CA LEU A 49 -14.06 1.00 -2.93
C LEU A 49 -13.87 2.51 -3.11
N GLN A 50 -14.93 3.22 -3.47
CA GLN A 50 -14.91 4.66 -3.70
C GLN A 50 -15.96 5.34 -2.83
N GLY A 51 -15.65 6.51 -2.29
CA GLY A 51 -16.60 7.30 -1.51
C GLY A 51 -15.93 8.50 -0.90
N ALA A 52 -16.04 9.65 -1.58
CA ALA A 52 -15.49 10.90 -1.09
C ALA A 52 -16.14 11.27 0.25
N GLY A 53 -15.30 11.41 1.29
CA GLY A 53 -15.75 11.73 2.65
C GLY A 53 -16.46 10.59 3.38
N VAL A 54 -16.44 9.37 2.83
CA VAL A 54 -16.99 8.17 3.48
C VAL A 54 -15.92 7.47 4.29
N HIS A 55 -16.23 7.03 5.51
CA HIS A 55 -15.32 6.27 6.37
C HIS A 55 -15.79 4.85 6.61
N ILE A 56 -14.91 3.88 6.35
CA ILE A 56 -15.14 2.47 6.64
C ILE A 56 -14.24 1.96 7.77
N PRO A 57 -14.72 1.03 8.62
CA PRO A 57 -13.86 0.40 9.63
C PRO A 57 -12.69 -0.37 9.02
N ALA A 58 -11.50 -0.33 9.63
CA ALA A 58 -10.32 -1.06 9.16
C ALA A 58 -10.55 -2.59 8.97
N ARG A 59 -11.43 -3.19 9.78
CA ARG A 59 -11.84 -4.61 9.65
C ARG A 59 -12.44 -4.98 8.29
N VAL A 60 -13.03 -4.01 7.59
CA VAL A 60 -13.55 -4.19 6.22
C VAL A 60 -12.40 -4.56 5.28
N LEU A 61 -11.31 -3.80 5.37
CA LEU A 61 -10.12 -3.96 4.52
C LEU A 61 -9.40 -5.27 4.82
N GLN A 62 -9.25 -5.58 6.11
CA GLN A 62 -8.70 -6.85 6.58
C GLN A 62 -9.48 -8.04 5.99
N SER A 63 -10.82 -7.98 6.05
CA SER A 63 -11.66 -9.04 5.49
C SER A 63 -11.50 -9.17 3.97
N LEU A 64 -11.40 -8.06 3.24
CA LEU A 64 -11.19 -8.09 1.79
C LEU A 64 -9.83 -8.65 1.40
N LEU A 65 -8.77 -8.32 2.15
CA LEU A 65 -7.43 -8.85 1.92
C LEU A 65 -7.29 -10.34 2.19
N ALA A 66 -8.24 -10.96 2.88
CA ALA A 66 -8.29 -12.41 3.04
C ALA A 66 -8.67 -13.12 1.72
N ILE A 67 -9.27 -12.42 0.74
CA ILE A 67 -9.66 -13.03 -0.52
C ILE A 67 -8.39 -13.48 -1.29
N PRO A 68 -8.20 -14.79 -1.51
CA PRO A 68 -6.92 -15.32 -1.99
C PRO A 68 -6.67 -15.02 -3.47
N THR A 69 -7.72 -14.78 -4.25
CA THR A 69 -7.65 -14.53 -5.70
C THR A 69 -7.36 -13.08 -6.06
N LEU A 70 -7.46 -12.15 -5.10
CA LEU A 70 -7.26 -10.73 -5.34
C LEU A 70 -5.82 -10.42 -5.80
N SER A 71 -5.73 -9.78 -6.95
CA SER A 71 -4.51 -9.20 -7.51
C SER A 71 -4.44 -7.69 -7.36
N GLU A 72 -5.59 -7.02 -7.25
CA GLU A 72 -5.67 -5.56 -7.23
C GLU A 72 -6.68 -5.09 -6.19
N ILE A 73 -6.25 -4.14 -5.37
CA ILE A 73 -7.08 -3.56 -4.33
C ILE A 73 -6.92 -2.05 -4.36
N VAL A 74 -8.03 -1.36 -4.62
CA VAL A 74 -8.07 0.11 -4.69
C VAL A 74 -9.05 0.66 -3.67
N PHE A 75 -8.54 1.48 -2.76
CA PHE A 75 -9.33 2.14 -1.74
C PHE A 75 -9.23 3.66 -1.88
N ASP A 76 -10.38 4.26 -2.15
CA ASP A 76 -10.61 5.70 -2.16
C ASP A 76 -11.80 6.05 -1.24
N VAL A 77 -11.69 5.56 0.00
CA VAL A 77 -12.60 5.80 1.12
C VAL A 77 -11.76 6.04 2.37
N GLY A 78 -12.18 6.93 3.27
CA GLY A 78 -11.55 7.11 4.56
C GLY A 78 -11.63 5.85 5.42
N ILE A 79 -10.72 5.74 6.40
CA ILE A 79 -10.62 4.56 7.28
C ILE A 79 -10.73 5.01 8.73
N ARG A 80 -11.58 4.32 9.49
CA ARG A 80 -11.74 4.50 10.94
C ARG A 80 -11.35 3.24 11.71
N ASP A 81 -11.28 3.36 13.02
CA ASP A 81 -11.00 2.26 13.95
C ASP A 81 -9.62 1.61 13.74
N ILE A 82 -8.61 2.41 13.37
CA ILE A 82 -7.22 1.96 13.30
C ILE A 82 -6.67 1.89 14.73
N ILE A 83 -6.42 0.68 15.21
CA ILE A 83 -5.92 0.43 16.56
C ILE A 83 -4.57 -0.30 16.44
N GLY A 84 -3.54 0.20 17.11
CA GLY A 84 -2.25 -0.46 17.23
C GLY A 84 -1.22 -0.04 16.17
N GLU A 85 -0.50 -1.02 15.64
CA GLU A 85 0.53 -0.82 14.60
C GLU A 85 -0.11 -0.28 13.30
N GLY A 86 0.63 0.51 12.51
CA GLY A 86 0.13 1.19 11.30
C GLY A 86 -0.71 0.28 10.40
N LEU A 87 -1.71 0.86 9.72
CA LEU A 87 -2.72 0.10 8.98
C LEU A 87 -2.08 -0.88 7.99
N LEU A 88 -1.09 -0.44 7.21
CA LEU A 88 -0.43 -1.26 6.21
C LEU A 88 0.20 -2.53 6.81
N ILE A 89 0.86 -2.41 7.97
CA ILE A 89 1.46 -3.56 8.66
C ILE A 89 0.37 -4.54 9.10
N GLY A 90 -0.70 -4.02 9.71
CA GLY A 90 -1.84 -4.83 10.14
C GLY A 90 -2.49 -5.59 8.98
N LEU A 91 -2.68 -4.92 7.85
CA LEU A 91 -3.25 -5.49 6.62
C LEU A 91 -2.37 -6.62 6.05
N ILE A 92 -1.05 -6.41 6.00
CA ILE A 92 -0.11 -7.42 5.50
C ILE A 92 -0.04 -8.63 6.43
N ARG A 93 -0.04 -8.41 7.74
CA ARG A 93 -0.06 -9.51 8.73
C ARG A 93 -1.29 -10.36 8.57
N GLU A 94 -2.46 -9.75 8.46
CA GLU A 94 -3.72 -10.46 8.31
C GLU A 94 -3.72 -11.31 7.03
N ARG A 95 -3.29 -10.73 5.90
CA ARG A 95 -3.18 -11.46 4.63
C ARG A 95 -2.24 -12.66 4.75
N ASN A 96 -1.07 -12.45 5.35
CA ASN A 96 -0.09 -13.53 5.53
C ASN A 96 -0.57 -14.60 6.51
N ALA A 97 -1.25 -14.22 7.59
CA ALA A 97 -1.88 -15.15 8.52
C ALA A 97 -2.90 -16.03 7.79
N HIS A 98 -3.82 -15.42 7.03
CA HIS A 98 -4.83 -16.15 6.27
C HIS A 98 -4.22 -17.10 5.22
N ARG A 99 -3.15 -16.67 4.54
CA ARG A 99 -2.44 -17.54 3.58
C ARG A 99 -1.75 -18.71 4.25
N ASN A 100 -1.17 -18.49 5.43
CA ASN A 100 -0.52 -19.54 6.22
C ASN A 100 -1.54 -20.55 6.76
N GLU A 101 -2.67 -20.08 7.29
CA GLU A 101 -3.77 -20.91 7.78
C GLU A 101 -4.35 -21.81 6.69
N ASN A 102 -4.47 -21.30 5.46
CA ASN A 102 -4.99 -22.05 4.33
C ASN A 102 -3.91 -22.81 3.53
N HIS A 103 -2.67 -22.85 4.03
CA HIS A 103 -1.53 -23.52 3.40
C HIS A 103 -1.34 -23.16 1.91
N LEU A 104 -1.52 -21.88 1.56
CA LEU A 104 -1.41 -21.42 0.19
C LEU A 104 0.06 -21.34 -0.25
N LEU A 105 0.53 -22.40 -0.90
CA LEU A 105 1.91 -22.53 -1.41
C LEU A 105 2.19 -21.68 -2.67
N ILE A 106 1.15 -21.15 -3.30
CA ILE A 106 1.26 -20.33 -4.51
C ILE A 106 1.73 -18.93 -4.13
N PRO A 107 2.60 -18.26 -4.94
CA PRO A 107 2.96 -16.87 -4.73
C PRO A 107 1.74 -15.96 -4.55
N ASP A 108 1.89 -14.91 -3.75
CA ASP A 108 0.81 -13.96 -3.53
C ASP A 108 0.36 -13.35 -4.85
N PRO A 109 -0.93 -13.44 -5.24
CA PRO A 109 -1.37 -12.80 -6.47
C PRO A 109 -1.47 -11.28 -6.35
N LEU A 110 -1.44 -10.70 -5.13
CA LEU A 110 -1.59 -9.25 -4.93
C LEU A 110 -0.43 -8.48 -5.56
N ARG A 111 -0.74 -7.69 -6.59
CA ARG A 111 0.19 -6.84 -7.35
C ARG A 111 -0.02 -5.36 -7.07
N THR A 112 -1.25 -4.94 -6.83
CA THR A 112 -1.58 -3.52 -6.61
C THR A 112 -2.33 -3.35 -5.31
N LEU A 113 -1.80 -2.48 -4.45
CA LEU A 113 -2.44 -2.04 -3.21
C LEU A 113 -2.45 -0.52 -3.17
N GLU A 114 -3.63 0.06 -3.36
CA GLU A 114 -3.82 1.51 -3.23
C GLU A 114 -4.63 1.80 -1.98
N LEU A 115 -3.96 2.37 -0.97
CA LEU A 115 -4.59 2.85 0.25
C LEU A 115 -5.11 4.29 0.02
N PRO A 116 -6.14 4.69 0.79
CA PRO A 116 -6.70 6.02 0.67
C PRO A 116 -5.69 7.05 1.14
N VAL A 117 -5.58 8.16 0.41
CA VAL A 117 -4.59 9.22 0.70
C VAL A 117 -5.19 10.47 1.35
N CYS A 118 -6.49 10.47 1.66
CA CYS A 118 -7.16 11.62 2.28
C CYS A 118 -6.62 11.99 3.68
N HIS A 119 -6.93 13.20 4.17
CA HIS A 119 -6.43 13.68 5.47
C HIS A 119 -6.88 12.84 6.68
N SER A 120 -7.99 12.12 6.56
CA SER A 120 -8.45 11.17 7.58
C SER A 120 -7.85 9.78 7.45
N SER A 121 -7.05 9.52 6.42
CA SER A 121 -6.38 8.24 6.25
C SER A 121 -5.25 8.06 7.25
N PRO A 122 -5.00 6.82 7.70
CA PRO A 122 -3.81 6.50 8.48
C PRO A 122 -2.55 6.94 7.74
N ILE A 123 -1.60 7.42 8.54
CA ILE A 123 -0.28 7.84 8.06
C ILE A 123 0.65 6.67 8.30
N GLU A 124 1.23 6.15 7.22
CA GLU A 124 2.28 5.15 7.27
C GLU A 124 3.63 5.82 7.47
N ASN A 125 4.65 5.05 7.85
CA ASN A 125 6.00 5.56 7.98
C ASN A 125 6.98 4.68 7.20
N LEU A 126 8.26 5.06 7.19
CA LEU A 126 9.27 4.32 6.45
C LEU A 126 9.47 2.88 6.99
N ALA A 127 9.17 2.60 8.26
CA ALA A 127 9.20 1.24 8.80
C ALA A 127 8.06 0.38 8.22
N SER A 128 6.89 0.95 7.97
CA SER A 128 5.81 0.26 7.24
C SER A 128 6.23 -0.13 5.82
N LEU A 129 7.01 0.73 5.13
CA LEU A 129 7.56 0.40 3.80
C LEU A 129 8.58 -0.75 3.86
N GLU A 130 9.49 -0.75 4.82
CA GLU A 130 10.43 -1.86 5.02
C GLU A 130 9.70 -3.17 5.32
N TYR A 131 8.68 -3.11 6.19
CA TYR A 131 7.85 -4.27 6.49
C TYR A 131 7.17 -4.81 5.22
N THR A 132 6.66 -3.90 4.38
CA THR A 132 6.03 -4.25 3.10
C THR A 132 7.03 -4.93 2.16
N ALA A 133 8.22 -4.35 2.00
CA ALA A 133 9.27 -4.91 1.16
C ALA A 133 9.65 -6.35 1.51
N ARG A 134 9.63 -6.68 2.81
CA ARG A 134 10.01 -8.01 3.33
C ARG A 134 8.87 -9.03 3.24
N ASN A 135 7.63 -8.60 3.35
CA ASN A 135 6.48 -9.48 3.54
C ASN A 135 5.55 -9.58 2.33
N MET A 136 5.68 -8.67 1.35
CA MET A 136 4.86 -8.60 0.14
C MET A 136 5.73 -8.67 -1.11
N GLU A 137 6.47 -9.77 -1.28
CA GLU A 137 7.45 -9.95 -2.36
C GLU A 137 6.84 -9.66 -3.74
N CYS A 138 5.59 -10.08 -3.96
CA CYS A 138 4.90 -10.01 -5.24
C CYS A 138 4.26 -8.65 -5.57
N LEU A 139 4.19 -7.73 -4.61
CA LEU A 139 3.56 -6.42 -4.80
C LEU A 139 4.38 -5.59 -5.79
N GLN A 140 3.70 -4.97 -6.77
CA GLN A 140 4.32 -4.19 -7.85
C GLN A 140 3.97 -2.71 -7.75
N GLN A 141 2.78 -2.38 -7.25
CA GLN A 141 2.28 -1.02 -7.10
C GLN A 141 1.76 -0.79 -5.69
N LEU A 142 2.19 0.31 -5.08
CA LEU A 142 1.76 0.72 -3.75
C LEU A 142 1.43 2.21 -3.75
N ARG A 143 0.20 2.58 -3.36
CA ARG A 143 -0.17 3.97 -3.06
C ARG A 143 -0.46 4.11 -1.57
N ILE A 144 0.21 5.05 -0.91
CA ILE A 144 0.04 5.29 0.53
C ILE A 144 0.16 6.77 0.88
N ARG A 145 -0.42 7.11 2.04
CA ARG A 145 -0.09 8.33 2.75
C ARG A 145 1.08 8.06 3.69
N LEU A 146 2.18 8.79 3.53
CA LEU A 146 3.45 8.51 4.20
C LEU A 146 3.92 9.73 4.99
N ASP A 147 4.36 9.50 6.22
CA ASP A 147 5.30 10.38 6.92
C ASP A 147 6.72 9.93 6.56
N SER A 148 7.41 10.76 5.79
CA SER A 148 8.78 10.50 5.35
C SER A 148 9.84 10.73 6.45
N SER A 149 9.45 10.86 7.72
CA SER A 149 10.38 11.20 8.80
C SER A 149 11.35 10.05 9.01
N THR A 150 12.64 10.39 9.06
CA THR A 150 13.68 9.40 9.34
C THR A 150 13.67 8.93 10.80
N HIS A 151 12.88 9.58 11.66
CA HIS A 151 12.64 9.20 13.06
C HIS A 151 12.06 7.78 13.19
N SER A 152 11.21 7.34 12.26
CA SER A 152 10.62 5.99 12.32
C SER A 152 11.64 4.88 12.05
N LEU A 153 12.78 5.19 11.43
CA LEU A 153 13.81 4.22 11.06
C LEU A 153 14.87 4.03 12.16
N SER A 154 14.83 4.85 13.22
CA SER A 154 15.78 4.78 14.33
C SER A 154 15.39 5.75 15.46
N PRO A 155 15.28 5.29 16.72
CA PRO A 155 15.12 6.22 17.86
C PRO A 155 16.34 7.15 18.03
N ASN A 156 17.46 6.87 17.37
CA ASN A 156 18.72 7.64 17.46
C ASN A 156 19.11 8.35 16.14
N GLY A 157 18.23 8.39 15.13
CA GLY A 157 18.49 9.07 13.86
C GLY A 157 19.60 8.46 12.98
N ARG A 158 20.01 7.22 13.24
CA ARG A 158 20.90 6.44 12.37
C ARG A 158 20.12 5.30 11.76
N LEU A 159 19.88 5.37 10.44
CA LEU A 159 19.29 4.29 9.66
C LEU A 159 20.03 2.97 9.96
N VAL A 160 19.35 2.03 10.62
CA VAL A 160 19.80 0.65 10.60
C VAL A 160 19.73 0.23 9.15
N GLN A 161 20.88 -0.12 8.60
CA GLN A 161 21.03 -0.49 7.21
C GLN A 161 20.17 -1.73 6.94
N PRO A 162 19.02 -1.61 6.22
CA PRO A 162 18.15 -2.76 6.04
C PRO A 162 18.87 -3.80 5.19
N GLU A 163 18.54 -5.07 5.35
CA GLU A 163 19.01 -6.10 4.43
C GLU A 163 18.33 -5.89 3.07
N GLN A 164 19.03 -6.26 1.99
CA GLN A 164 18.46 -6.19 0.65
C GLN A 164 17.27 -7.15 0.56
N THR A 165 16.12 -6.67 0.11
CA THR A 165 14.90 -7.48 0.01
C THR A 165 14.71 -8.04 -1.39
N ARG A 166 13.76 -8.96 -1.55
CA ARG A 166 13.32 -9.52 -2.84
C ARG A 166 12.10 -8.80 -3.41
N SER A 167 11.75 -7.61 -2.90
CA SER A 167 10.54 -6.91 -3.32
C SER A 167 10.49 -6.69 -4.83
N MET A 168 9.33 -7.00 -5.43
CA MET A 168 9.02 -6.72 -6.83
C MET A 168 8.35 -5.35 -7.04
N LEU A 169 8.38 -4.47 -6.04
CA LEU A 169 7.76 -3.15 -6.14
C LEU A 169 8.44 -2.34 -7.25
N ARG A 170 7.63 -1.80 -8.18
CA ARG A 170 8.05 -1.01 -9.33
C ARG A 170 7.54 0.42 -9.26
N GLU A 171 6.34 0.62 -8.73
CA GLU A 171 5.74 1.94 -8.61
C GLU A 171 5.32 2.21 -7.16
N LEU A 172 5.76 3.34 -6.65
CA LEU A 172 5.38 3.85 -5.34
C LEU A 172 4.73 5.22 -5.52
N GLU A 173 3.46 5.35 -5.16
CA GLU A 173 2.77 6.63 -5.09
C GLU A 173 2.68 7.08 -3.62
N VAL A 174 3.26 8.25 -3.34
CA VAL A 174 3.32 8.83 -2.00
C VAL A 174 2.43 10.06 -1.93
N HIS A 175 1.57 10.11 -0.91
CA HIS A 175 0.97 11.34 -0.45
C HIS A 175 1.64 11.77 0.85
N GLU A 176 2.44 12.83 0.78
CA GLU A 176 3.22 13.31 1.93
C GLU A 176 2.31 13.80 3.05
N ALA A 177 2.53 13.28 4.25
CA ALA A 177 1.79 13.64 5.45
C ALA A 177 2.52 14.65 6.32
N GLN A 178 3.83 14.86 6.09
CA GLN A 178 4.60 15.83 6.83
C GLN A 178 4.12 17.26 6.60
N ILE A 179 4.31 18.05 7.65
CA ILE A 179 4.11 19.51 7.65
C ILE A 179 5.47 20.21 7.49
N THR A 180 6.57 19.52 7.81
CA THR A 180 7.93 20.05 7.78
C THR A 180 8.67 19.64 6.52
N LEU A 181 9.53 20.53 6.01
CA LEU A 181 10.37 20.24 4.85
C LEU A 181 11.42 19.16 5.17
N ILE A 182 11.65 18.28 4.21
CA ILE A 182 12.67 17.25 4.26
C ILE A 182 14.06 17.90 4.14
N THR A 183 14.98 17.56 5.04
CA THR A 183 16.34 18.13 4.99
C THR A 183 17.17 17.47 3.88
N PRO A 184 18.23 18.13 3.35
CA PRO A 184 19.13 17.50 2.38
C PRO A 184 19.73 16.17 2.84
N ARG A 185 19.99 16.03 4.14
CA ARG A 185 20.49 14.78 4.73
C ARG A 185 19.42 13.68 4.70
N ASP A 186 18.16 14.04 4.95
CA ASP A 186 17.04 13.11 4.88
C ASP A 186 16.79 12.65 3.44
N HIS A 187 16.88 13.54 2.44
CA HIS A 187 16.72 13.15 1.03
C HIS A 187 17.67 11.99 0.66
N LEU A 188 18.96 12.12 0.95
CA LEU A 188 19.94 11.06 0.67
C LEU A 188 19.70 9.79 1.48
N ALA A 189 19.27 9.94 2.74
CA ALA A 189 18.98 8.83 3.63
C ALA A 189 17.79 8.01 3.10
N ILE A 190 16.70 8.68 2.72
CA ILE A 190 15.49 8.09 2.14
C ILE A 190 15.80 7.43 0.79
N ALA A 191 16.53 8.11 -0.10
CA ALA A 191 16.90 7.56 -1.41
C ALA A 191 17.67 6.23 -1.29
N ARG A 192 18.70 6.18 -0.42
CA ARG A 192 19.47 4.96 -0.16
C ARG A 192 18.66 3.87 0.51
N PHE A 193 17.75 4.26 1.40
CA PHE A 193 16.83 3.33 2.05
C PHE A 193 15.92 2.66 1.01
N LEU A 194 15.26 3.46 0.16
CA LEU A 194 14.34 2.96 -0.87
C LEU A 194 15.03 2.09 -1.92
N ASP A 195 16.22 2.47 -2.43
CA ASP A 195 16.97 1.61 -3.39
C ASP A 195 17.30 0.24 -2.80
N ARG A 196 17.44 0.16 -1.48
CA ARG A 196 17.79 -1.09 -0.81
C ARG A 196 16.59 -1.99 -0.55
N ILE A 197 15.51 -1.41 -0.05
CA ILE A 197 14.30 -2.18 0.25
C ILE A 197 13.45 -2.45 -1.00
N PHE A 198 13.58 -1.64 -2.05
CA PHE A 198 12.88 -1.81 -3.32
C PHE A 198 13.88 -1.74 -4.50
N PRO A 199 14.71 -2.78 -4.69
CA PRO A 199 15.76 -2.77 -5.72
C PRO A 199 15.19 -2.69 -7.16
N ASN A 200 13.93 -3.06 -7.34
CA ASN A 200 13.23 -3.04 -8.62
C ASN A 200 12.37 -1.78 -8.82
N LEU A 201 12.41 -0.80 -7.90
CA LEU A 201 11.59 0.40 -8.00
C LEU A 201 11.99 1.18 -9.26
N GLU A 202 11.02 1.46 -10.12
CA GLU A 202 11.18 2.14 -11.40
C GLU A 202 10.78 3.61 -11.27
N SER A 203 9.69 3.91 -10.53
CA SER A 203 9.17 5.27 -10.40
C SER A 203 8.62 5.55 -9.01
N ILE A 204 8.89 6.76 -8.52
CA ILE A 204 8.19 7.35 -7.37
C ILE A 204 7.28 8.45 -7.90
N ARG A 205 5.99 8.39 -7.59
CA ARG A 205 5.01 9.43 -7.90
C ARG A 205 4.57 10.10 -6.63
N VAL A 206 4.35 11.41 -6.70
CA VAL A 206 3.88 12.19 -5.56
C VAL A 206 2.50 12.68 -5.89
N HIS A 207 1.52 12.29 -5.07
CA HIS A 207 0.21 12.88 -5.15
C HIS A 207 0.31 14.28 -4.55
N SER A 208 -0.04 15.30 -5.33
CA SER A 208 0.00 16.69 -4.88
C SER A 208 -1.40 17.27 -4.75
N SER A 209 -1.73 17.81 -3.59
CA SER A 209 -2.90 18.69 -3.44
C SER A 209 -2.57 20.06 -4.03
N ASN A 210 -3.57 20.88 -4.37
CA ASN A 210 -3.38 22.23 -4.91
C ASN A 210 -2.83 23.25 -3.87
N SER A 211 -2.09 22.80 -2.86
CA SER A 211 -1.48 23.66 -1.84
C SER A 211 -0.02 24.00 -2.20
N PRO A 212 0.47 25.21 -1.87
CA PRO A 212 1.84 25.61 -2.18
C PRO A 212 2.90 24.74 -1.46
N SER A 213 2.59 24.21 -0.27
CA SER A 213 3.44 23.22 0.41
C SER A 213 3.57 21.92 -0.38
N SER A 214 2.53 21.54 -1.12
CA SER A 214 2.53 20.31 -1.91
C SER A 214 3.53 20.33 -3.07
N GLU A 215 3.82 21.51 -3.62
CA GLU A 215 4.80 21.64 -4.70
C GLU A 215 6.23 21.46 -4.18
N SER A 216 6.54 22.01 -2.99
CA SER A 216 7.83 21.77 -2.34
C SER A 216 8.04 20.29 -2.01
N PHE A 217 7.01 19.61 -1.50
CA PHE A 217 7.10 18.16 -1.24
C PHE A 217 7.26 17.34 -2.52
N LYS A 218 6.58 17.73 -3.60
CA LYS A 218 6.76 17.10 -4.91
C LYS A 218 8.22 17.22 -5.38
N GLN A 219 8.81 18.42 -5.31
CA GLN A 219 10.21 18.64 -5.67
C GLN A 219 11.18 17.84 -4.77
N SER A 220 10.93 17.78 -3.46
CA SER A 220 11.73 16.97 -2.53
C SER A 220 11.75 15.49 -2.92
N TRP A 221 10.59 14.95 -3.29
CA TRP A 221 10.46 13.54 -3.68
C TRP A 221 11.00 13.25 -5.08
N GLU A 222 10.87 14.18 -6.03
CA GLU A 222 11.55 14.12 -7.33
C GLU A 222 13.07 14.05 -7.12
N PHE A 223 13.62 14.89 -6.25
CA PHE A 223 15.04 14.87 -5.91
C PHE A 223 15.47 13.58 -5.20
N ILE A 224 14.63 13.01 -4.33
CA ILE A 224 14.87 11.68 -3.74
C ILE A 224 14.96 10.61 -4.83
N ASP A 225 14.07 10.64 -5.82
CA ASP A 225 14.04 9.65 -6.90
C ASP A 225 15.29 9.77 -7.80
N GLU A 226 15.72 10.99 -8.12
CA GLU A 226 16.98 11.25 -8.82
C GLU A 226 18.19 10.67 -8.07
N LEU A 227 18.34 11.00 -6.78
CA LEU A 227 19.42 10.47 -5.93
C LEU A 227 19.41 8.94 -5.86
N ARG A 228 18.23 8.33 -5.85
CA ARG A 228 18.04 6.87 -5.84
C ARG A 228 18.48 6.26 -7.16
N MET A 229 18.11 6.87 -8.29
CA MET A 229 18.53 6.43 -9.62
C MET A 229 20.04 6.51 -9.81
N ASP A 230 20.67 7.59 -9.37
CA ASP A 230 22.13 7.74 -9.39
C ASP A 230 22.82 6.65 -8.58
N ALA A 231 22.33 6.39 -7.36
CA ALA A 231 22.86 5.32 -6.51
C ALA A 231 22.72 3.93 -7.15
N ARG A 232 21.58 3.66 -7.79
CA ARG A 232 21.33 2.41 -8.52
C ARG A 232 22.30 2.23 -9.68
N LEU A 233 22.51 3.27 -10.49
CA LEU A 233 23.44 3.23 -11.61
C LEU A 233 24.86 2.92 -11.13
N LEU A 234 25.33 3.59 -10.07
CA LEU A 234 26.65 3.33 -9.50
C LEU A 234 26.79 1.88 -9.03
N ARG A 235 25.77 1.32 -8.36
CA ARG A 235 25.78 -0.09 -7.91
C ARG A 235 25.92 -1.07 -9.08
N ILE A 236 25.15 -0.87 -10.15
CA ILE A 236 25.19 -1.74 -11.35
C ILE A 236 26.58 -1.73 -11.99
N HIS A 237 27.22 -0.55 -12.07
CA HIS A 237 28.57 -0.41 -12.63
C HIS A 237 29.66 -1.02 -11.73
N THR A 238 29.50 -0.98 -10.41
CA THR A 238 30.47 -1.58 -9.48
C THR A 238 30.32 -3.09 -9.30
N GLY A 239 29.13 -3.64 -9.52
CA GLY A 239 28.84 -5.08 -9.39
C GLY A 239 29.09 -5.92 -10.65
N THR A 240 29.56 -5.30 -11.74
CA THR A 240 29.85 -5.94 -13.03
C THR A 240 31.35 -6.22 -13.25
N ARG A 241 32.13 -6.34 -12.17
CA ARG A 241 33.55 -6.76 -12.20
C ARG A 241 33.77 -8.12 -11.58
#